data_AF-A0A0K0E6V3-F1
#
_entry.id   AF-A0A0K0E6V3-F1
#
_cell.length_a   1.000
_cell.length_b   1.000
_cell.length_c   1.000
_cell.angle_alpha   90.00
_cell.angle_beta   90.00
_cell.angle_gamma   90.00
#
_symmetry.space_group_name_H-M   'P 1'
#
loop_
_entity.id
_entity.type
_entity.pdbx_description
1 polymer ?
#
loop_
_entity_poly.entity_id
_entity_poly.type
_entity_poly.pdbx_seq_one_letter_code
_entity_poly.pdbx_strand_id
1 'polypeptide(L)'
;MYFLKIFFITIFCWHIFLIINGVRIKCYSFFGLRPPCLLFIDFTNDKFFSKTGHILPHGHLRKLLSIYMSNRQYDSNGIKKMNDYFSSKCNQVCVKKICYQYRIKYKNETFIKFYTRKPVTPYEFNLYKEAKKSKKKWCFFK
;
A
#
# COMPACT_ATOMS: atom_id res chain seq x y z
N MET A 1 -22.88 -31.71 12.02
CA MET A 1 -21.99 -31.28 10.92
C MET A 1 -22.23 -29.85 10.39
N TYR A 2 -23.37 -29.20 10.64
CA TYR A 2 -23.62 -27.82 10.17
C TYR A 2 -22.82 -26.74 10.92
N PHE A 3 -22.63 -26.89 12.24
CA PHE A 3 -21.88 -25.94 13.06
C PHE A 3 -20.42 -25.75 12.62
N LEU A 4 -19.75 -26.84 12.24
CA LEU A 4 -18.36 -26.80 11.73
C LEU A 4 -18.26 -26.01 10.42
N LYS A 5 -19.23 -26.15 9.52
CA LYS A 5 -19.28 -25.38 8.26
C LYS A 5 -19.49 -23.89 8.51
N ILE A 6 -20.41 -23.53 9.43
CA ILE A 6 -20.68 -22.13 9.80
C ILE A 6 -19.42 -21.50 10.42
N PHE A 7 -18.72 -22.23 11.30
CA PHE A 7 -17.48 -21.77 11.93
C PHE A 7 -16.34 -21.55 10.94
N PHE A 8 -16.19 -22.44 9.95
CA PHE A 8 -15.21 -22.25 8.88
C PHE A 8 -15.54 -21.02 8.01
N ILE A 9 -16.81 -20.80 7.67
CA ILE A 9 -17.23 -19.65 6.86
C ILE A 9 -17.00 -18.35 7.63
N THR A 10 -17.31 -18.28 8.93
CA THR A 10 -17.08 -17.06 9.73
C THR A 10 -15.59 -16.77 9.90
N ILE A 11 -14.75 -17.77 10.17
CA ILE A 11 -13.29 -17.59 10.20
C ILE A 11 -12.77 -17.12 8.84
N PHE A 12 -13.23 -17.73 7.75
CA PHE A 12 -12.79 -17.37 6.40
C PHE A 12 -13.19 -15.93 6.04
N CYS A 13 -14.43 -15.54 6.33
CA CYS A 13 -14.92 -14.17 6.16
C CYS A 13 -14.11 -13.18 7.01
N TRP A 14 -13.89 -13.48 8.30
CA TRP A 14 -13.10 -12.65 9.19
C TRP A 14 -11.67 -12.49 8.68
N HIS A 15 -11.06 -13.57 8.21
CA HIS A 15 -9.72 -13.58 7.64
C HIS A 15 -9.64 -12.75 6.35
N ILE A 16 -10.66 -12.80 5.48
CA ILE A 16 -10.78 -11.91 4.32
C ILE A 16 -10.86 -10.44 4.75
N PHE A 17 -11.69 -10.12 5.75
CA PHE A 17 -11.82 -8.75 6.27
C PHE A 17 -10.52 -8.22 6.90
N LEU A 18 -9.74 -9.08 7.57
CA LEU A 18 -8.45 -8.72 8.14
C LEU A 18 -7.35 -8.49 7.08
N ILE A 19 -7.34 -9.28 6.00
CA ILE A 19 -6.37 -9.14 4.89
C ILE A 19 -6.50 -7.79 4.14
N ILE A 20 -7.62 -7.08 4.29
CA ILE A 20 -7.93 -5.86 3.53
C ILE A 20 -7.39 -4.57 4.20
N ASN A 21 -6.92 -4.60 5.46
CA ASN A 21 -6.71 -3.40 6.28
C ASN A 21 -5.34 -2.68 6.13
N GLY A 22 -4.66 -2.80 5.00
CA GLY A 22 -3.33 -2.24 4.79
C GLY A 22 -3.18 -1.27 3.63
N VAL A 23 -4.23 -1.00 2.86
CA VAL A 23 -4.13 -0.16 1.65
C VAL A 23 -5.22 0.87 1.62
N ARG A 24 -4.90 2.08 1.16
CA ARG A 24 -5.84 3.20 1.00
C ARG A 24 -5.54 3.97 -0.28
N ILE A 25 -6.56 4.59 -0.87
CA ILE A 25 -6.42 5.32 -2.13
C ILE A 25 -6.97 6.73 -2.02
N LYS A 26 -6.25 7.68 -2.61
CA LYS A 26 -6.66 9.07 -2.78
C LYS A 26 -6.38 9.51 -4.19
N CYS A 27 -7.42 9.79 -4.96
CA CYS A 27 -7.27 10.56 -6.18
C CYS A 27 -7.58 12.01 -5.81
N TYR A 28 -6.74 12.94 -6.22
CA TYR A 28 -7.12 14.34 -6.16
C TYR A 28 -8.27 14.55 -7.17
N SER A 29 -9.10 15.58 -7.03
CA SER A 29 -10.08 15.92 -8.06
C SER A 29 -9.84 17.38 -8.35
N PHE A 30 -9.41 17.69 -9.57
CA PHE A 30 -9.15 19.06 -9.99
C PHE A 30 -9.93 19.29 -11.27
N PHE A 31 -10.87 20.24 -11.21
CA PHE A 31 -11.67 20.80 -12.33
C PHE A 31 -11.36 20.20 -13.72
N GLY A 32 -11.95 19.06 -14.05
CA GLY A 32 -11.92 18.47 -15.40
C GLY A 32 -10.63 17.75 -15.86
N LEU A 33 -9.51 17.88 -15.14
CA LEU A 33 -8.27 17.17 -15.47
C LEU A 33 -8.24 15.80 -14.81
N ARG A 34 -7.71 14.77 -15.50
CA ARG A 34 -7.49 13.42 -14.94
C ARG A 34 -6.30 13.47 -13.99
N PRO A 35 -6.51 13.59 -12.67
CA PRO A 35 -5.43 13.81 -11.74
C PRO A 35 -4.80 12.48 -11.33
N PRO A 36 -3.52 12.49 -10.93
CA PRO A 36 -2.87 11.28 -10.45
C PRO A 36 -3.50 10.81 -9.14
N CYS A 37 -3.53 9.49 -8.97
CA CYS A 37 -3.96 8.84 -7.75
C CYS A 37 -2.76 8.44 -6.89
N LEU A 38 -2.92 8.49 -5.58
CA LEU A 38 -1.96 7.98 -4.61
C LEU A 38 -2.51 6.73 -3.94
N LEU A 39 -1.74 5.66 -4.04
CA LEU A 39 -1.96 4.40 -3.35
C LEU A 39 -1.08 4.36 -2.11
N PHE A 40 -1.69 4.52 -0.95
CA PHE A 40 -1.03 4.41 0.34
C PHE A 40 -1.02 2.96 0.82
N ILE A 41 0.17 2.41 1.01
CA ILE A 41 0.37 1.05 1.51
C ILE A 41 0.98 1.13 2.91
N ASP A 42 0.26 0.58 3.87
CA ASP A 42 0.72 0.39 5.24
C ASP A 42 1.79 -0.68 5.25
N PHE A 43 3.03 -0.25 5.31
CA PHE A 43 4.15 -1.16 5.16
C PHE A 43 4.32 -2.11 6.36
N THR A 44 3.82 -1.73 7.53
CA THR A 44 3.92 -2.53 8.76
C THR A 44 2.88 -3.65 8.78
N ASN A 45 1.67 -3.38 8.28
CA ASN A 45 0.54 -4.30 8.41
C ASN A 45 0.12 -4.97 7.10
N ASP A 46 0.52 -4.45 5.94
CA ASP A 46 0.21 -5.09 4.66
C ASP A 46 1.22 -6.19 4.31
N LYS A 47 0.73 -7.24 3.64
CA LYS A 47 1.56 -8.31 3.07
C LYS A 47 2.21 -7.89 1.74
N PHE A 48 2.80 -6.69 1.68
CA PHE A 48 3.28 -6.08 0.42
C PHE A 48 4.29 -6.97 -0.30
N PHE A 49 5.31 -7.45 0.42
CA PHE A 49 6.34 -8.31 -0.16
C PHE A 49 5.81 -9.65 -0.66
N SER A 50 4.90 -10.26 0.10
CA SER A 50 4.25 -11.52 -0.32
C SER A 50 3.36 -11.31 -1.55
N LYS A 51 2.65 -10.19 -1.63
CA LYS A 51 1.78 -9.85 -2.76
C LYS A 51 2.58 -9.49 -4.02
N THR A 52 3.67 -8.75 -3.88
CA THR A 52 4.44 -8.19 -5.01
C THR A 52 5.69 -8.98 -5.35
N GLY A 53 5.93 -10.12 -4.68
CA GLY A 53 7.13 -10.96 -4.87
C GLY A 53 7.37 -11.44 -6.31
N HIS A 54 6.31 -11.63 -7.08
CA HIS A 54 6.37 -12.02 -8.50
C HIS A 54 6.36 -10.82 -9.47
N ILE A 55 6.13 -9.60 -8.96
CA ILE A 55 6.06 -8.37 -9.77
C ILE A 55 7.39 -7.64 -9.72
N LEU A 56 7.99 -7.54 -8.53
CA LEU A 56 9.25 -6.86 -8.31
C LEU A 56 10.40 -7.86 -8.37
N PRO A 57 11.47 -7.59 -9.14
CA PRO A 57 12.69 -8.38 -9.09
C PRO A 57 13.21 -8.54 -7.66
N HIS A 58 13.77 -9.72 -7.37
CA HIS A 58 14.25 -10.07 -6.03
C HIS A 58 15.25 -9.05 -5.45
N GLY A 59 16.06 -8.42 -6.30
CA GLY A 59 16.98 -7.34 -5.88
C GLY A 59 16.26 -6.12 -5.29
N HIS A 60 15.15 -5.70 -5.89
CA HIS A 60 14.36 -4.57 -5.39
C HIS A 60 13.68 -4.89 -4.05
N LEU A 61 13.13 -6.10 -3.92
CA LEU A 61 12.52 -6.57 -2.67
C LEU A 61 13.54 -6.61 -1.53
N ARG A 62 14.73 -7.18 -1.78
CA ARG A 62 15.85 -7.18 -0.81
C ARG A 62 16.27 -5.78 -0.42
N LYS A 63 16.38 -4.86 -1.38
CA LYS A 63 16.80 -3.48 -1.10
C LYS A 63 15.78 -2.74 -0.25
N LEU A 64 14.48 -2.87 -0.56
CA LEU A 64 13.41 -2.29 0.25
C LEU A 64 13.40 -2.84 1.68
N LEU A 65 13.55 -4.17 1.84
CA LEU A 65 13.67 -4.80 3.15
C LEU A 65 14.91 -4.31 3.92
N SER A 66 16.06 -4.20 3.24
CA SER A 66 17.29 -3.71 3.83
C SER A 66 17.13 -2.26 4.31
N ILE A 67 16.54 -1.37 3.52
CA ILE A 67 16.25 0.01 3.93
C ILE A 67 15.34 0.01 5.15
N TYR A 68 14.29 -0.81 5.18
CA TYR A 68 13.41 -0.88 6.34
C TYR A 68 14.13 -1.37 7.60
N MET A 69 14.88 -2.47 7.51
CA MET A 69 15.58 -3.08 8.64
C MET A 69 16.69 -2.17 9.18
N SER A 70 17.45 -1.51 8.31
CA SER A 70 18.53 -0.59 8.72
C SER A 70 18.01 0.70 9.36
N ASN A 71 16.74 1.04 9.12
CA ASN A 71 16.10 2.26 9.61
C ASN A 71 14.98 1.93 10.63
N ARG A 72 15.16 0.86 11.41
CA ARG A 72 14.25 0.52 12.53
C ARG A 72 14.50 1.32 13.80
N GLN A 73 15.68 1.95 13.92
CA GLN A 73 16.04 2.78 15.06
C GLN A 73 15.33 4.14 14.98
N TYR A 74 14.96 4.64 16.16
CA TYR A 74 13.92 5.62 16.50
C TYR A 74 14.00 7.04 15.90
N ASP A 75 14.71 7.26 14.80
CA ASP A 75 14.76 8.59 14.18
C ASP A 75 15.10 8.60 12.68
N SER A 76 14.96 7.43 12.04
CA SER A 76 15.46 7.27 10.69
C SER A 76 14.36 7.46 9.65
N ASN A 77 14.66 8.26 8.63
CA ASN A 77 13.82 8.52 7.45
C ASN A 77 13.69 7.28 6.52
N GLY A 78 13.52 6.08 7.09
CA GLY A 78 13.45 4.81 6.37
C GLY A 78 12.31 4.77 5.36
N ILE A 79 11.11 5.20 5.77
CA ILE A 79 9.94 5.27 4.88
C ILE A 79 10.18 6.25 3.72
N LYS A 80 10.81 7.41 3.98
CA LYS A 80 11.17 8.37 2.94
C LYS A 80 12.12 7.72 1.92
N LYS A 81 13.22 7.12 2.39
CA LYS A 81 14.20 6.42 1.54
C LYS A 81 13.54 5.29 0.72
N MET A 82 12.60 4.57 1.31
CA MET A 82 11.85 3.54 0.59
C MET A 82 10.96 4.12 -0.50
N ASN A 83 10.26 5.21 -0.22
CA ASN A 83 9.43 5.90 -1.21
C ASN A 83 10.27 6.46 -2.36
N ASP A 84 11.41 7.07 -2.06
CA ASP A 84 12.36 7.61 -3.05
C ASP A 84 12.97 6.49 -3.91
N TYR A 85 13.34 5.37 -3.28
CA TYR A 85 13.84 4.20 -3.99
C TYR A 85 12.76 3.58 -4.88
N PHE A 86 11.53 3.47 -4.38
CA PHE A 86 10.45 2.82 -5.11
C PHE A 86 9.98 3.65 -6.30
N SER A 87 9.85 4.97 -6.12
CA SER A 87 9.43 5.90 -7.19
C SER A 87 10.43 5.94 -8.33
N SER A 88 11.73 5.81 -8.05
CA SER A 88 12.79 5.79 -9.07
C SER A 88 12.92 4.46 -9.83
N LYS A 89 12.33 3.37 -9.32
CA LYS A 89 12.47 2.02 -9.91
C LYS A 89 11.18 1.43 -10.47
N CYS A 90 10.02 1.81 -9.94
CA CYS A 90 8.72 1.29 -10.39
C CYS A 90 8.02 2.30 -11.29
N ASN A 91 7.98 2.02 -12.59
CA ASN A 91 7.23 2.79 -13.58
C ASN A 91 5.71 2.48 -13.52
N GLN A 92 4.90 3.16 -14.35
CA GLN A 92 3.45 2.96 -14.37
C GLN A 92 3.02 1.53 -14.72
N VAL A 93 3.81 0.77 -15.51
CA VAL A 93 3.54 -0.64 -15.80
C VAL A 93 3.67 -1.49 -14.54
N CYS A 94 4.73 -1.27 -13.77
CA CYS A 94 4.94 -1.90 -12.47
C CYS A 94 3.80 -1.53 -11.49
N VAL A 95 3.42 -0.25 -11.40
CA VAL A 95 2.31 0.18 -10.54
C VAL A 95 0.99 -0.46 -10.95
N LYS A 96 0.67 -0.54 -12.25
CA LYS A 96 -0.54 -1.19 -12.75
C LYS A 96 -0.64 -2.65 -12.31
N LYS A 97 0.46 -3.40 -12.40
CA LYS A 97 0.53 -4.79 -11.91
C LYS A 97 0.27 -4.87 -10.40
N ILE A 98 0.85 -3.95 -9.63
CA ILE A 98 0.64 -3.90 -8.17
C ILE A 98 -0.83 -3.56 -7.86
N CYS A 99 -1.42 -2.56 -8.51
CA CYS A 99 -2.84 -2.23 -8.35
C CYS A 99 -3.74 -3.42 -8.66
N TYR A 100 -3.45 -4.19 -9.71
CA TYR A 100 -4.18 -5.43 -10.02
C TYR A 100 -4.12 -6.43 -8.87
N GLN A 101 -2.93 -6.64 -8.27
CA GLN A 101 -2.75 -7.53 -7.13
C GLN A 101 -3.53 -7.10 -5.89
N TYR A 102 -3.73 -5.79 -5.69
CA TYR A 102 -4.57 -5.25 -4.62
C TYR A 102 -6.07 -5.19 -4.96
N ARG A 103 -6.46 -5.65 -6.17
CA ARG A 103 -7.81 -5.56 -6.74
C ARG A 103 -8.31 -4.11 -6.79
N ILE A 104 -7.44 -3.19 -7.20
CA ILE A 104 -7.73 -1.77 -7.31
C ILE A 104 -7.88 -1.42 -8.79
N LYS A 105 -8.99 -0.75 -9.15
CA LYS A 105 -9.19 -0.27 -10.52
C LYS A 105 -8.15 0.81 -10.82
N TYR A 106 -7.35 0.58 -11.85
CA TYR A 106 -6.35 1.53 -12.34
C TYR A 106 -6.96 2.29 -13.53
N LYS A 107 -7.33 3.55 -13.34
CA LYS A 107 -7.90 4.42 -14.39
C LYS A 107 -7.00 5.61 -14.75
N ASN A 108 -6.39 6.19 -13.73
CA ASN A 108 -5.47 7.31 -13.85
C ASN A 108 -4.07 6.84 -13.45
N GLU A 109 -3.06 7.62 -13.85
CA GLU A 109 -1.70 7.45 -13.35
C GLU A 109 -1.72 7.36 -11.83
N THR A 110 -1.10 6.32 -11.30
CA THR A 110 -1.12 6.04 -9.87
C THR A 110 0.31 5.98 -9.37
N PHE A 111 0.54 6.52 -8.17
CA PHE A 111 1.82 6.43 -7.50
C PHE A 111 1.64 5.74 -6.16
N ILE A 112 2.61 4.91 -5.80
CA ILE A 112 2.59 4.17 -4.53
C ILE A 112 3.40 4.94 -3.51
N LYS A 113 2.83 5.10 -2.31
CA LYS A 113 3.54 5.62 -1.13
C LYS A 113 3.38 4.64 0.02
N PHE A 114 4.50 4.23 0.59
CA PHE A 114 4.56 3.46 1.83
C PHE A 114 4.42 4.37 3.03
N TYR A 115 3.62 3.98 4.01
CA TYR A 115 3.49 4.67 5.30
C TYR A 115 3.50 3.66 6.45
N THR A 116 3.70 4.15 7.68
CA THR A 116 3.63 3.36 8.92
C THR A 116 2.55 3.90 9.84
N ARG A 117 1.93 3.02 10.65
CA ARG A 117 0.99 3.43 11.71
C ARG A 117 1.66 4.07 12.92
N LYS A 118 2.97 3.86 13.07
CA LYS A 118 3.80 4.43 14.13
C LYS A 118 4.79 5.41 13.49
N PRO A 119 4.31 6.58 13.01
CA PRO A 119 5.19 7.57 12.40
C PRO A 119 6.16 8.12 13.44
N VAL A 120 7.42 8.21 13.07
CA VAL A 120 8.49 8.73 13.94
C VAL A 120 8.90 10.13 13.51
N THR A 121 9.01 10.36 12.20
CA THR A 121 9.48 11.63 11.64
C THR A 121 8.30 12.54 11.20
N PRO A 122 8.50 13.87 11.07
CA PRO A 122 7.48 14.77 10.54
C PRO A 122 6.97 14.37 9.15
N TYR A 123 7.86 13.85 8.31
CA TYR A 123 7.52 13.31 6.99
C TYR A 123 6.52 12.15 7.11
N GLU A 124 6.82 11.17 7.97
CA GLU A 124 5.96 10.01 8.19
C GLU A 124 4.62 10.41 8.81
N PHE A 125 4.63 11.39 9.72
CA PHE A 125 3.41 11.88 10.35
C PHE A 125 2.46 12.54 9.34
N ASN A 126 3.01 13.37 8.45
CA ASN A 126 2.23 13.98 7.36
C ASN A 126 1.68 12.92 6.41
N LEU A 127 2.50 11.92 6.07
CA LEU A 127 2.10 10.82 5.21
C LEU A 127 1.01 9.95 5.85
N TYR A 128 1.13 9.65 7.14
CA TYR A 128 0.12 8.95 7.91
C TYR A 128 -1.20 9.73 7.97
N LYS A 129 -1.15 11.05 8.22
CA LYS A 129 -2.34 11.91 8.20
C LYS A 129 -3.01 11.90 6.83
N GLU A 130 -2.23 12.00 5.76
CA GLU A 130 -2.76 11.96 4.40
C GLU A 130 -3.40 10.60 4.06
N ALA A 131 -2.71 9.51 4.40
CA ALA A 131 -3.26 8.17 4.30
C ALA A 131 -4.54 8.05 5.13
N LYS A 132 -4.60 8.62 6.34
CA LYS A 132 -5.79 8.56 7.19
C LYS A 132 -7.00 9.25 6.56
N LYS A 133 -6.78 10.38 5.89
CA LYS A 133 -7.81 11.13 5.14
C LYS A 133 -8.24 10.42 3.84
N SER A 134 -7.41 9.53 3.31
CA SER A 134 -7.75 8.75 2.11
C SER A 134 -8.76 7.64 2.38
N LYS A 135 -9.54 7.27 1.36
CA LYS A 135 -10.61 6.27 1.48
C LYS A 135 -9.99 4.86 1.51
N LYS A 136 -10.51 3.98 2.38
CA LYS A 136 -10.00 2.60 2.55
C LYS A 136 -9.91 1.85 1.21
N LYS A 137 -10.99 1.80 0.42
CA LYS A 137 -10.99 1.30 -0.97
C LYS A 137 -12.24 1.81 -1.69
N TRP A 138 -12.23 3.03 -2.21
CA TRP A 138 -13.36 3.51 -3.02
C TRP A 138 -12.89 3.72 -4.45
N CYS A 139 -13.26 2.78 -5.32
CA CYS A 139 -13.31 3.01 -6.75
C CYS A 139 -14.61 3.77 -7.03
N PHE A 140 -14.56 5.06 -7.41
CA PHE A 140 -15.73 5.76 -7.93
C PHE A 140 -15.53 6.16 -9.40
N PHE A 141 -16.42 5.56 -10.19
CA PHE A 141 -17.09 5.90 -11.46
C PHE A 141 -16.43 5.89 -12.84
N LYS A 142 -17.34 5.50 -13.77
CA LYS A 142 -17.28 4.84 -15.08
C LYS A 142 -16.70 3.44 -15.03
#